data_AF-A0A7R8YWZ3-F1
#
_entry.id   AF-A0A7R8YWZ3-F1
#
_cell.length_a   1.000
_cell.length_b   1.000
_cell.length_c   1.000
_cell.angle_alpha   90.00
_cell.angle_beta   90.00
_cell.angle_gamma   90.00
#
_symmetry.space_group_name_H-M   'P 1'
#
loop_
_entity.id
_entity.type
_entity.pdbx_description
1 polymer ?
#
loop_
_entity_poly.entity_id
_entity_poly.type
_entity_poly.pdbx_seq_one_letter_code
_entity_poly.pdbx_strand_id
1 'polypeptide(L)'
;MVGQNTRLGWLISGPVNTANPNQSHYSLVGVQELDDSLKRFWEVEETVFSQELTPEQEECENHYRLTTRWSPDTGRYVVRLPFKPDICPTKMLTSSAYDSQMATN
;
A
#
# COMPACT_ATOMS: atom_id res chain seq x y z
N MET A 1 26.80 19.41 17.06
CA MET A 1 26.18 18.42 16.14
C MET A 1 26.64 17.03 16.54
N VAL A 2 25.78 16.05 16.39
CA VAL A 2 26.03 14.63 16.65
C VAL A 2 25.72 13.86 15.37
N GLY A 3 26.60 12.96 14.97
CA GLY A 3 26.37 12.05 13.85
C GLY A 3 25.96 10.66 14.36
N GLN A 4 24.90 10.11 13.79
CA GLN A 4 24.47 8.73 14.00
C GLN A 4 24.74 7.93 12.73
N ASN A 5 25.53 6.86 12.85
CA ASN A 5 25.76 5.95 11.74
C ASN A 5 24.61 4.93 11.66
N THR A 6 23.90 4.91 10.54
CA THR A 6 22.78 4.01 10.30
C THR A 6 23.06 3.13 9.08
N ARG A 7 22.28 2.06 8.89
CA ARG A 7 22.35 1.24 7.67
C ARG A 7 22.06 2.03 6.38
N LEU A 8 21.42 3.20 6.50
CA LEU A 8 21.11 4.10 5.38
C LEU A 8 22.12 5.25 5.26
N GLY A 9 23.21 5.25 6.04
CA GLY A 9 24.24 6.29 6.04
C GLY A 9 24.27 7.13 7.33
N TRP A 10 25.01 8.24 7.28
CA TRP A 10 25.22 9.13 8.42
C TRP A 10 24.08 10.14 8.56
N LEU A 11 23.36 10.07 9.69
CA LEU A 11 22.36 11.05 10.09
C LEU A 11 23.03 12.10 10.98
N ILE A 12 23.06 13.37 10.56
CA ILE A 12 23.60 14.47 11.37
C ILE A 12 22.45 15.19 12.07
N SER A 13 22.47 15.24 13.40
CA SER A 13 21.46 15.87 14.24
C SER A 13 22.12 16.88 15.19
N GLY A 14 21.53 18.07 15.35
CA GLY A 14 22.04 19.06 16.28
C GLY A 14 21.22 20.34 16.31
N PRO A 15 21.42 21.20 17.33
CA PRO A 15 20.79 22.50 17.37
C PRO A 15 21.23 23.31 16.15
N VAL A 16 20.27 23.77 15.37
CA VAL A 16 20.48 24.65 14.22
C VAL A 16 20.28 26.08 14.72
N ASN A 17 21.32 26.91 14.63
CA ASN A 17 21.20 28.33 14.93
C ASN A 17 20.61 29.02 13.70
N THR A 18 19.28 29.05 13.60
CA THR A 18 18.59 29.70 12.48
C THR A 18 18.50 31.21 12.76
N ALA A 19 19.21 32.02 11.97
CA ALA A 19 19.09 33.48 12.05
C ALA A 19 17.68 33.97 11.68
N ASN A 20 16.89 33.15 10.97
CA ASN A 20 15.49 33.38 10.67
C ASN A 20 14.65 32.13 11.02
N PRO A 21 13.71 32.20 11.97
CA PRO A 21 12.87 31.07 12.37
C PRO A 21 11.89 30.59 11.27
N ASN A 22 11.70 31.39 10.21
CA ASN A 22 10.83 31.06 9.08
C ASN A 22 11.59 30.45 7.88
N GLN A 23 12.89 30.16 8.00
CA GLN A 23 13.66 29.60 6.91
C GLN A 23 13.59 28.07 6.91
N SER A 24 12.79 27.51 6.00
CA SER A 24 12.77 26.06 5.76
C SER A 24 13.99 25.65 4.94
N HIS A 25 14.84 24.81 5.51
CA HIS A 25 15.93 24.16 4.81
C HIS A 25 15.44 22.82 4.27
N TYR A 26 15.43 22.66 2.94
CA TYR A 26 15.19 21.37 2.29
C TYR A 26 16.51 20.82 1.78
N SER A 27 16.74 19.54 2.00
CA SER A 27 17.83 18.82 1.36
C SER A 27 17.23 17.97 0.24
N LEU A 28 17.61 18.27 -1.00
CA LEU A 28 17.19 17.49 -2.15
C LEU A 28 18.18 16.33 -2.29
N VAL A 29 17.82 15.15 -1.79
CA VAL A 29 18.56 13.92 -2.09
C VAL A 29 18.30 13.59 -3.55
N GLY A 30 19.36 13.43 -4.35
CA GLY A 30 19.28 13.23 -5.79
C GLY A 30 18.37 12.06 -6.15
N VAL A 31 17.34 12.33 -6.95
CA VAL A 31 16.27 11.37 -7.31
C VAL A 31 16.82 10.10 -7.99
N GLN A 32 17.97 10.18 -8.67
CA GLN A 32 18.60 9.04 -9.32
C GLN A 32 19.03 7.93 -8.35
N GLU A 33 19.61 8.27 -7.20
CA GLU A 33 20.03 7.26 -6.23
C GLU A 33 18.83 6.62 -5.54
N LEU A 34 17.71 7.35 -5.42
CA LEU A 34 16.47 6.83 -4.86
C LEU A 34 15.83 5.79 -5.79
N ASP A 35 15.78 6.06 -7.09
CA ASP A 35 15.16 5.16 -8.07
C ASP A 35 15.91 3.83 -8.15
N ASP A 36 17.25 3.87 -8.19
CA ASP A 36 18.09 2.68 -8.15
C ASP A 36 17.99 1.93 -6.81
N SER A 37 17.84 2.66 -5.70
CA SER A 37 17.67 2.05 -4.37
C SER A 37 16.30 1.39 -4.23
N LEU A 38 15.24 2.03 -4.74
CA LEU A 38 13.88 1.46 -4.78
C LEU A 38 13.85 0.23 -5.68
N LYS A 39 14.48 0.30 -6.85
CA LYS A 39 14.59 -0.85 -7.75
C LYS A 39 15.29 -2.03 -7.08
N ARG A 40 16.46 -1.81 -6.48
CA ARG A 40 17.18 -2.86 -5.74
C ARG A 40 16.38 -3.39 -4.55
N PHE A 41 15.63 -2.53 -3.87
CA PHE A 41 14.76 -2.94 -2.78
C PHE A 41 13.69 -3.94 -3.28
N TRP A 42 13.01 -3.60 -4.37
CA TRP A 42 12.02 -4.48 -4.98
C TRP A 42 12.63 -5.75 -5.57
N GLU A 43 13.78 -5.68 -6.24
CA GLU A 43 14.48 -6.86 -6.77
C GLU A 43 14.96 -7.83 -5.67
N VAL A 44 15.27 -7.34 -4.47
CA VAL A 44 15.72 -8.18 -3.34
C VAL A 44 14.54 -8.84 -2.62
N GLU A 45 13.38 -8.17 -2.55
CA GLU A 45 12.15 -8.75 -2.00
C GLU A 45 11.42 -9.66 -3.00
N GLU A 46 11.58 -9.39 -4.30
CA GLU A 46 11.04 -10.20 -5.39
C GLU A 46 11.89 -11.46 -5.58
N THR A 47 11.61 -12.46 -4.74
CA THR A 47 12.16 -13.80 -4.93
C THR A 47 11.77 -14.33 -6.31
N VAL A 48 12.73 -14.94 -7.02
CA VAL A 48 12.51 -15.50 -8.37
C VAL A 48 11.53 -16.68 -8.27
N PHE A 49 10.23 -16.39 -8.33
CA PHE A 49 9.18 -17.40 -8.31
C PHE A 49 9.03 -18.00 -9.71
N SER A 50 9.83 -19.02 -10.02
CA SER A 50 9.39 -20.10 -10.93
C SER A 50 8.64 -21.15 -10.13
N GLN A 51 7.65 -20.72 -9.34
CA GLN A 51 6.77 -21.64 -8.62
C GLN A 51 5.52 -21.85 -9.47
N GLU A 52 5.13 -23.11 -9.65
CA GLU A 52 3.83 -23.45 -10.24
C GLU A 52 2.74 -22.73 -9.44
N LEU A 53 1.89 -21.97 -10.12
CA LEU A 53 0.79 -21.25 -9.49
C LEU A 53 -0.11 -22.26 -8.77
N THR A 54 -0.50 -21.97 -7.54
CA THR A 54 -1.56 -22.75 -6.89
C THR A 54 -2.89 -22.50 -7.62
N PRO A 55 -3.86 -23.42 -7.53
CA PRO A 55 -5.18 -23.23 -8.14
C PRO A 55 -5.85 -21.89 -7.75
N GLU A 56 -5.66 -21.46 -6.50
CA GLU A 56 -6.20 -20.19 -6.00
C GLU A 56 -5.50 -18.98 -6.63
N GLN A 57 -4.20 -19.08 -6.90
CA GLN A 57 -3.45 -18.04 -7.60
C GLN A 57 -3.88 -17.95 -9.07
N GLU A 58 -4.11 -19.09 -9.72
CA GLU A 58 -4.63 -19.14 -11.08
C GLU A 58 -6.05 -18.55 -11.18
N GLU A 59 -6.93 -18.87 -10.23
CA GLU A 59 -8.27 -18.27 -10.15
C GLU A 59 -8.19 -16.75 -9.96
N CYS A 60 -7.29 -16.26 -9.10
CA CYS A 60 -7.09 -14.84 -8.88
C CYS A 60 -6.60 -14.11 -10.15
N GLU A 61 -5.63 -14.69 -10.85
CA GLU A 61 -5.09 -14.15 -12.11
C GLU A 61 -6.18 -14.12 -13.20
N ASN A 62 -6.93 -15.21 -13.34
CA ASN A 62 -8.05 -15.28 -14.28
C ASN A 62 -9.13 -14.24 -13.94
N HIS A 63 -9.49 -14.09 -12.66
CA HIS A 63 -10.44 -13.08 -12.21
C HIS A 63 -9.95 -11.66 -12.50
N TYR A 64 -8.67 -11.37 -12.25
CA TYR A 64 -8.08 -10.07 -12.58
C TYR A 64 -8.15 -9.79 -14.08
N ARG A 65 -7.74 -10.74 -14.92
CA ARG A 65 -7.80 -10.60 -16.39
C ARG A 65 -9.21 -10.38 -16.92
N LEU A 66 -10.19 -11.05 -16.34
CA LEU A 66 -11.59 -10.97 -16.79
C LEU A 66 -12.31 -9.71 -16.29
N THR A 67 -11.91 -9.18 -15.15
CA THR A 67 -12.67 -8.11 -14.48
C THR A 67 -11.99 -6.76 -14.46
N THR A 68 -10.68 -6.71 -14.68
CA THR A 68 -9.92 -5.46 -14.77
C THR A 68 -10.01 -4.89 -16.17
N ARG A 69 -10.48 -3.66 -16.28
CA ARG A 69 -10.62 -2.96 -17.56
C ARG A 69 -10.18 -1.51 -17.47
N TRP A 70 -9.62 -1.00 -18.57
CA TRP A 70 -9.35 0.41 -18.73
C TRP A 70 -10.65 1.16 -19.07
N SER A 71 -10.94 2.23 -18.35
CA SER A 71 -12.04 3.15 -18.64
C SER A 71 -11.48 4.35 -19.41
N PRO A 72 -11.70 4.45 -20.73
CA PRO A 72 -11.16 5.55 -21.55
C PRO A 72 -11.81 6.90 -21.21
N ASP A 73 -13.01 6.88 -20.63
CA ASP A 73 -13.76 8.05 -20.18
C ASP A 73 -13.19 8.67 -18.90
N THR A 74 -12.71 7.86 -17.95
CA THR A 74 -12.10 8.36 -16.70
C THR A 74 -10.57 8.35 -16.70
N GLY A 75 -9.95 7.63 -17.63
CA GLY A 75 -8.52 7.39 -17.66
C GLY A 75 -8.04 6.58 -16.45
N ARG A 76 -8.86 5.66 -15.94
CA ARG A 76 -8.55 4.83 -14.77
C ARG A 76 -8.77 3.34 -15.06
N TYR A 77 -8.06 2.49 -14.33
CA TYR A 77 -8.36 1.06 -14.28
C TYR A 77 -9.52 0.80 -13.32
N VAL A 78 -10.52 0.08 -13.80
CA VAL A 78 -11.63 -0.44 -12.99
C VAL A 78 -11.34 -1.90 -12.69
N VAL A 79 -11.10 -2.21 -11.43
CA VAL A 79 -10.83 -3.57 -10.93
C VAL A 79 -12.03 -4.09 -10.14
N ARG A 80 -12.31 -5.39 -10.21
CA ARG A 80 -13.29 -6.03 -9.32
C ARG A 80 -12.56 -6.86 -8.28
N LEU A 81 -12.81 -6.61 -7.00
CA LEU A 81 -12.23 -7.41 -5.93
C LEU A 81 -12.96 -8.77 -5.84
N PRO A 82 -12.23 -9.91 -5.85
CA PRO A 82 -12.83 -11.20 -5.57
C PRO A 82 -13.18 -11.30 -4.08
N PHE A 83 -14.34 -11.88 -3.78
CA PHE A 83 -14.74 -12.20 -2.41
C PHE A 83 -14.58 -13.69 -2.18
N LYS A 84 -14.08 -14.08 -1.02
CA LYS A 84 -14.09 -15.50 -0.63
C LYS A 84 -15.54 -15.97 -0.54
N PRO A 85 -15.85 -17.21 -0.98
CA PRO A 85 -17.22 -17.73 -0.99
C PRO A 85 -17.88 -17.69 0.39
N ASP A 86 -17.10 -17.84 1.45
CA ASP A 86 -17.60 -17.83 2.84
C ASP A 86 -17.87 -16.42 3.39
N ILE A 87 -17.39 -15.39 2.70
CA ILE A 87 -17.55 -13.98 3.09
C ILE A 87 -18.58 -13.37 2.15
N CYS A 88 -19.86 -13.56 2.47
CA CYS A 88 -20.92 -12.79 1.82
C CYS A 88 -20.87 -11.34 2.35
N PRO A 89 -20.57 -10.32 1.51
CA PRO A 89 -20.44 -8.94 1.98
C PRO A 89 -21.74 -8.40 2.59
N THR A 90 -22.88 -8.90 2.12
CA THR A 90 -24.22 -8.53 2.59
C THR A 90 -24.53 -9.00 4.01
N LYS A 91 -23.82 -10.00 4.54
CA LYS A 91 -24.04 -10.50 5.91
C LYS A 91 -23.38 -9.60 6.97
N MET A 92 -22.38 -8.80 6.59
CA MET A 92 -21.66 -7.93 7.54
C MET A 92 -22.33 -6.56 7.72
N LEU A 93 -23.21 -6.14 6.81
CA LEU A 93 -23.89 -4.84 6.88
C LEU A 93 -25.20 -4.85 7.68
N THR A 94 -25.64 -6.00 8.20
CA THR A 94 -26.94 -6.13 8.88
C THR A 94 -26.87 -6.55 10.35
N SER A 95 -25.68 -6.62 10.98
CA SER A 95 -25.58 -7.00 12.40
C SER A 95 -25.83 -5.86 13.40
N SER A 96 -26.29 -4.69 12.94
CA SER A 96 -26.81 -3.64 13.81
C SER A 96 -28.14 -3.13 13.26
N ALA A 97 -29.20 -3.92 13.46
CA ALA A 97 -30.60 -3.49 13.56
C ALA A 97 -31.51 -4.72 13.43
N TYR A 98 -31.56 -5.59 14.43
CA TYR A 98 -32.72 -6.44 14.71
C TYR A 98 -32.47 -7.11 16.06
N ASP A 99 -32.55 -6.33 17.14
CA ASP A 99 -32.99 -6.91 18.39
C ASP A 99 -33.62 -5.87 19.32
N SER A 100 -34.78 -6.25 19.87
CA SER A 100 -35.42 -5.69 21.06
C SER A 100 -36.06 -4.28 20.99
N GLN A 101 -37.34 -4.22 20.60
CA GLN A 101 -38.43 -3.66 21.42
C GLN A 101 -39.80 -3.88 20.76
N MET A 102 -40.33 -5.12 20.85
CA MET A 102 -41.76 -5.39 20.88
C MET A 102 -42.04 -6.51 21.89
N ALA A 103 -41.95 -6.19 23.18
CA ALA A 103 -42.56 -6.96 24.26
C ALA A 103 -42.71 -6.06 25.50
N THR A 104 -43.96 -5.92 25.99
CA THR A 104 -44.41 -5.30 27.25
C THR A 104 -44.23 -3.77 27.35
N ASN A 105 -45.25 -2.93 27.57
CA ASN A 105 -46.58 -3.05 28.17
C ASN A 105 -47.60 -2.18 27.40
#